data_AF-A0A660P0P0-F1
#
_entry.id   AF-A0A660P0P0-F1
#
_cell.length_a   1.000
_cell.length_b   1.000
_cell.length_c   1.000
_cell.angle_alpha   90.00
_cell.angle_beta   90.00
_cell.angle_gamma   90.00
#
_symmetry.space_group_name_H-M   'P 1'
#
loop_
_entity.id
_entity.type
_entity.pdbx_description
1 polymer ?
#
loop_
_entity_poly.entity_id
_entity_poly.type
_entity_poly.pdbx_seq_one_letter_code
_entity_poly.pdbx_strand_id
1 'polypeptide(L)'
;MTYSKKSLLTLVMFLFAYPMIVLTYAQHSALYYNRVDSLKFGERIGLRTNVAGWIMLTPNFGIEYTLGNKNWNKWTLGVSGRINWNTQTKDLSYNVYDMYDGKVELRKYWHGKNPRRVFYWGVYGGANKFNIKFTDLGKKGNSFTGGLMFGTVAQLYGYQNGASLDFDFGINAGVVFAKYEEYRRDVVNNQHVYTTVTPQNGYKLVFNPLVYAASTDIVRVGLIYHFGTKVANRYKKREVVDEKYRIELANKAYAKDTLRTAKEEERKAKHIEKARNKRLKEYEKAKKQAEKAQQRVAKEIEKRKKRTEK
;
A
#
# COMPACT_ATOMS: atom_id res chain seq x y z
N MET A 1 34.29 2.90 33.11
CA MET A 1 33.34 2.94 31.96
C MET A 1 32.85 1.52 31.61
N THR A 2 32.32 0.79 32.59
CA THR A 2 32.15 -0.69 32.52
C THR A 2 30.74 -1.17 32.91
N TYR A 3 29.90 -0.31 33.48
CA TYR A 3 28.55 -0.69 33.95
C TYR A 3 27.45 -0.56 32.88
N SER A 4 27.58 0.35 31.92
CA SER A 4 26.57 0.55 30.85
C SER A 4 26.53 -0.60 29.84
N LYS A 5 27.66 -1.26 29.57
CA LYS A 5 27.75 -2.38 28.61
C LYS A 5 27.10 -3.67 29.12
N LYS A 6 27.12 -3.91 30.44
CA LYS A 6 26.48 -5.10 31.05
C LYS A 6 24.95 -4.99 31.00
N SER A 7 24.40 -3.80 31.24
CA SER A 7 22.95 -3.54 31.21
C SER A 7 22.32 -3.76 29.82
N LEU A 8 23.01 -3.32 28.75
CA LEU A 8 22.52 -3.51 27.38
C LEU A 8 22.61 -4.98 26.94
N LEU A 9 23.66 -5.69 27.34
CA LEU A 9 23.81 -7.13 27.06
C LEU A 9 22.77 -7.95 27.84
N THR A 10 22.45 -7.57 29.08
CA THR A 10 21.36 -8.20 29.85
C THR A 10 19.99 -7.88 29.28
N LEU A 11 19.76 -6.69 28.70
CA LEU A 11 18.49 -6.33 28.04
C LEU A 11 18.31 -7.11 26.73
N VAL A 12 19.39 -7.25 25.93
CA VAL A 12 19.40 -8.06 24.71
C VAL A 12 19.23 -9.54 25.08
N MET A 13 19.94 -10.06 26.08
CA MET A 13 19.70 -11.42 26.58
C MET A 13 18.29 -11.60 27.14
N PHE A 14 17.68 -10.61 27.81
CA PHE A 14 16.28 -10.72 28.25
C PHE A 14 15.29 -10.71 27.07
N LEU A 15 15.53 -9.89 26.04
CA LEU A 15 14.70 -9.84 24.83
C LEU A 15 14.82 -11.11 23.97
N PHE A 16 15.96 -11.81 24.03
CA PHE A 16 16.22 -13.06 23.28
C PHE A 16 16.05 -14.35 24.12
N ALA A 17 16.09 -14.29 25.46
CA ALA A 17 15.88 -15.45 26.34
C ALA A 17 14.41 -15.66 26.75
N TYR A 18 13.53 -14.70 26.49
CA TYR A 18 12.08 -14.81 26.77
C TYR A 18 11.15 -15.21 25.61
N PRO A 19 11.51 -15.99 24.57
CA PRO A 19 10.51 -16.50 23.63
C PRO A 19 9.78 -17.76 24.13
N MET A 20 10.00 -18.24 25.36
CA MET A 20 9.80 -19.66 25.68
C MET A 20 8.97 -19.97 26.95
N ILE A 21 7.88 -19.24 27.23
CA ILE A 21 6.84 -19.77 28.15
C ILE A 21 5.44 -19.40 27.63
N VAL A 22 5.07 -19.97 26.49
CA VAL A 22 3.67 -20.32 26.23
C VAL A 22 3.70 -21.75 25.73
N LEU A 23 3.10 -22.65 26.51
CA LEU A 23 3.14 -24.10 26.31
C LEU A 23 2.89 -24.45 24.83
N THR A 24 3.91 -25.03 24.20
CA THR A 24 3.86 -25.54 22.82
C THR A 24 3.13 -26.88 22.81
N TYR A 25 1.80 -26.83 22.88
CA TYR A 25 0.95 -27.96 22.55
C TYR A 25 0.67 -27.97 21.04
N ALA A 26 1.13 -29.03 20.38
CA ALA A 26 0.90 -29.26 18.97
C ALA A 26 -0.57 -29.58 18.70
N GLN A 27 -1.29 -28.66 18.05
CA GLN A 27 -2.56 -28.98 17.39
C GLN A 27 -2.81 -28.12 16.13
N HIS A 28 -3.53 -28.75 15.21
CA HIS A 28 -3.87 -28.40 13.84
C HIS A 28 -4.62 -27.05 13.72
N SER A 29 -3.92 -25.92 13.65
CA SER A 29 -4.56 -24.64 13.33
C SER A 29 -4.74 -24.50 11.82
N ALA A 30 -5.99 -24.57 11.35
CA ALA A 30 -6.39 -24.41 9.96
C ALA A 30 -5.65 -23.24 9.29
N LEU A 31 -4.84 -23.57 8.28
CA LEU A 31 -3.87 -22.67 7.64
C LEU A 31 -4.51 -21.47 6.91
N TYR A 32 -5.81 -21.51 6.62
CA TYR A 32 -6.53 -20.50 5.86
C TYR A 32 -8.02 -20.50 6.21
N TYR A 33 -8.58 -19.38 6.66
CA TYR A 33 -10.02 -19.23 6.87
C TYR A 33 -10.53 -17.84 6.50
N ASN A 34 -11.76 -17.76 6.00
CA ASN A 34 -12.40 -16.53 5.57
C ASN A 34 -13.40 -16.04 6.63
N ARG A 35 -12.88 -15.62 7.80
CA ARG A 35 -13.70 -15.02 8.87
C ARG A 35 -13.06 -13.73 9.38
N VAL A 36 -13.91 -12.81 9.83
CA VAL A 36 -13.44 -11.52 10.37
C VAL A 36 -12.76 -11.80 11.69
N ASP A 37 -11.49 -11.41 11.78
CA ASP A 37 -10.72 -11.51 13.01
C ASP A 37 -10.32 -10.12 13.51
N SER A 38 -10.34 -9.96 14.83
CA SER A 38 -9.95 -8.73 15.51
C SER A 38 -8.55 -8.88 16.09
N LEU A 39 -7.61 -8.14 15.52
CA LEU A 39 -6.20 -8.16 15.92
C LEU A 39 -6.01 -7.39 17.23
N LYS A 40 -5.43 -8.03 18.24
CA LYS A 40 -4.95 -7.33 19.45
C LYS A 40 -3.76 -6.43 19.12
N PHE A 41 -3.43 -5.49 20.00
CA PHE A 41 -2.34 -4.53 19.76
C PHE A 41 -1.00 -5.22 19.42
N GLY A 42 -0.60 -6.22 20.20
CA GLY A 42 0.66 -6.96 19.95
C GLY A 42 0.68 -7.71 18.62
N GLU A 43 -0.48 -8.20 18.14
CA GLU A 43 -0.59 -8.92 16.88
C GLU A 43 -0.54 -8.01 15.64
N ARG A 44 -0.66 -6.70 15.85
CA ARG A 44 -0.51 -5.70 14.79
C ARG A 44 0.94 -5.33 14.55
N ILE A 45 1.84 -5.77 15.43
CA ILE A 45 3.28 -5.50 15.34
C ILE A 45 3.92 -6.61 14.51
N GLY A 46 4.87 -6.22 13.66
CA GLY A 46 5.78 -7.13 12.96
C GLY A 46 7.21 -6.65 13.12
N LEU A 47 8.14 -7.56 13.40
CA LEU A 47 9.57 -7.25 13.42
C LEU A 47 10.16 -7.53 12.05
N ARG A 48 10.91 -6.59 11.51
CA ARG A 48 11.49 -6.67 10.18
C ARG A 48 12.99 -6.61 10.28
N THR A 49 13.65 -7.40 9.47
CA THR A 49 15.09 -7.34 9.31
C THR A 49 15.49 -7.69 7.89
N ASN A 50 16.51 -7.04 7.36
CA ASN A 50 17.04 -7.17 6.02
C ASN A 50 18.26 -8.09 6.08
N VAL A 51 18.15 -9.25 5.45
CA VAL A 51 19.20 -10.28 5.41
C VAL A 51 20.43 -9.76 4.67
N ALA A 52 20.26 -8.97 3.61
CA ALA A 52 21.37 -8.38 2.86
C ALA A 52 22.22 -7.46 3.75
N GLY A 53 21.59 -6.71 4.66
CA GLY A 53 22.31 -5.88 5.63
C GLY A 53 23.14 -6.70 6.61
N TRP A 54 22.61 -7.82 7.10
CA TRP A 54 23.38 -8.74 7.96
C TRP A 54 24.59 -9.35 7.25
N ILE A 55 24.46 -9.71 5.97
CA ILE A 55 25.58 -10.20 5.14
C ILE A 55 26.65 -9.11 4.99
N MET A 56 26.24 -7.84 4.85
CA MET A 56 27.14 -6.68 4.79
C MET A 56 27.60 -6.18 6.17
N LEU A 57 27.39 -6.95 7.25
CA LEU A 57 27.73 -6.59 8.63
C LEU A 57 27.10 -5.27 9.11
N THR A 58 25.97 -4.87 8.53
CA THR A 58 25.18 -3.72 8.95
C THR A 58 23.87 -4.19 9.59
N PRO A 59 23.89 -4.43 10.92
CA PRO A 59 22.69 -4.89 11.61
C PRO A 59 21.59 -3.85 11.47
N ASN A 60 20.38 -4.36 11.22
CA ASN A 60 19.25 -3.54 10.89
C ASN A 60 17.97 -4.14 11.47
N PHE A 61 17.14 -3.25 12.00
CA PHE A 61 15.92 -3.61 12.70
C PHE A 61 14.81 -2.67 12.26
N GLY A 62 13.63 -3.23 12.04
CA GLY A 62 12.44 -2.45 11.78
C GLY A 62 11.25 -3.00 12.53
N ILE A 63 10.29 -2.12 12.77
CA ILE A 63 9.00 -2.43 13.35
C ILE A 63 7.96 -2.02 12.32
N GLU A 64 7.01 -2.90 12.05
CA GLU A 64 5.82 -2.64 11.26
C GLU A 64 4.60 -2.66 12.17
N TYR A 65 3.70 -1.72 11.98
CA TYR A 65 2.45 -1.61 12.71
C TYR A 65 1.26 -1.54 11.74
N THR A 66 0.28 -2.42 11.94
CA THR A 66 -0.96 -2.43 11.14
C THR A 66 -1.95 -1.41 11.71
N LEU A 67 -2.34 -0.42 10.89
CA LEU A 67 -3.16 0.74 11.34
C LEU A 67 -4.60 0.41 11.76
N GLY A 68 -5.07 -0.81 11.52
CA GLY A 68 -6.45 -1.24 11.72
C GLY A 68 -6.54 -2.44 12.64
N ASN A 69 -7.68 -2.56 13.31
CA ASN A 69 -7.96 -3.63 14.27
C ASN A 69 -8.54 -4.90 13.65
N LYS A 70 -8.81 -4.91 12.35
CA LYS A 70 -9.39 -6.06 11.66
C LYS A 70 -8.44 -6.63 10.63
N ASN A 71 -8.57 -7.94 10.43
CA ASN A 71 -7.76 -8.74 9.52
C ASN A 71 -7.79 -8.27 8.05
N TRP A 72 -8.83 -7.56 7.63
CA TRP A 72 -8.96 -7.01 6.27
C TRP A 72 -8.29 -5.65 6.08
N ASN A 73 -7.76 -5.02 7.14
CA ASN A 73 -7.02 -3.77 6.97
C ASN A 73 -5.78 -4.03 6.12
N LYS A 74 -5.50 -3.13 5.17
CA LYS A 74 -4.42 -3.26 4.17
C LYS A 74 -3.23 -2.35 4.42
N TRP A 75 -3.35 -1.40 5.34
CA TRP A 75 -2.35 -0.38 5.57
C TRP A 75 -1.47 -0.69 6.77
N THR A 76 -0.16 -0.57 6.57
CA THR A 76 0.84 -0.66 7.64
C THR A 76 1.76 0.56 7.62
N LEU A 77 2.19 0.96 8.81
CA LEU A 77 3.21 1.97 9.03
C LEU A 77 4.44 1.27 9.60
N GLY A 78 5.59 1.45 8.98
CA GLY A 78 6.85 0.85 9.38
C GLY A 78 7.89 1.92 9.70
N VAL A 79 8.70 1.64 10.71
CA VAL A 79 9.92 2.39 11.01
C VAL A 79 11.06 1.40 11.02
N SER A 80 12.18 1.72 10.37
CA SER A 80 13.38 0.89 10.36
C SER A 80 14.62 1.72 10.59
N GLY A 81 15.60 1.13 11.26
CA GLY A 81 16.90 1.71 11.51
C GLY A 81 18.03 0.75 11.16
N ARG A 82 19.16 1.31 10.74
CA ARG A 82 20.42 0.60 10.52
C ARG A 82 21.49 1.24 11.38
N ILE A 83 22.30 0.40 12.02
CA ILE A 83 23.36 0.85 12.91
C ILE A 83 24.59 0.02 12.57
N ASN A 84 25.69 0.66 12.17
CA ASN A 84 26.96 -0.05 12.07
C ASN A 84 27.70 -0.04 13.42
N TRP A 85 28.40 -1.14 13.72
CA TRP A 85 29.31 -1.22 14.85
C TRP A 85 30.65 -0.64 14.42
N ASN A 86 31.03 0.49 15.02
CA ASN A 86 32.33 1.12 14.76
C ASN A 86 33.43 0.14 15.20
N THR A 87 33.95 -0.63 14.24
CA THR A 87 35.01 -1.59 14.50
C THR A 87 36.31 -0.84 14.28
N GLN A 88 36.89 -0.36 15.38
CA GLN A 88 38.24 0.20 15.39
C GLN A 88 39.21 -0.95 15.14
N THR A 89 39.34 -1.35 13.88
CA THR A 89 40.30 -2.36 13.46
C THR A 89 41.69 -1.77 13.67
N LYS A 90 42.54 -2.51 14.40
CA LYS A 90 43.99 -2.22 14.45
C LYS A 90 44.66 -2.50 13.10
N ASP A 91 43.94 -3.13 12.17
CA ASP A 91 44.36 -3.37 10.80
C ASP A 91 44.17 -2.13 9.92
N LEU A 92 45.17 -1.83 9.08
CA LEU A 92 45.14 -0.77 8.06
C LEU A 92 44.19 -1.11 6.90
N SER A 93 42.98 -1.58 7.18
CA SER A 93 42.00 -1.95 6.17
C SER A 93 41.69 -0.75 5.28
N TYR A 94 41.93 -0.85 3.98
CA TYR A 94 41.76 0.26 3.04
C TYR A 94 40.28 0.67 2.88
N ASN A 95 39.37 -0.28 3.05
CA ASN A 95 37.93 -0.09 2.89
C ASN A 95 37.25 0.38 4.18
N VAL A 96 36.36 1.37 4.07
CA VAL A 96 35.56 1.88 5.18
C VAL A 96 34.09 1.82 4.78
N TYR A 97 33.23 1.25 5.61
CA TYR A 97 31.80 1.17 5.34
C TYR A 97 31.01 1.35 6.63
N ASP A 98 30.66 2.60 6.96
CA ASP A 98 29.79 2.93 8.08
C ASP A 98 28.49 3.57 7.59
N MET A 99 27.38 3.08 8.10
CA MET A 99 26.07 3.57 7.74
C MET A 99 25.13 3.62 8.95
N TYR A 100 24.48 4.76 9.12
CA TYR A 100 23.37 4.97 10.04
C TYR A 100 22.18 5.43 9.23
N ASP A 101 21.10 4.67 9.27
CA ASP A 101 19.88 4.96 8.51
C ASP A 101 18.69 4.95 9.45
N GLY A 102 17.76 5.89 9.24
CA GLY A 102 16.44 5.91 9.83
C GLY A 102 15.42 6.13 8.73
N LYS A 103 14.50 5.18 8.55
CA LYS A 103 13.54 5.16 7.46
C LYS A 103 12.13 4.92 7.99
N VAL A 104 11.18 5.68 7.47
CA VAL A 104 9.74 5.53 7.70
C VAL A 104 9.08 5.09 6.41
N GLU A 105 8.15 4.16 6.52
CA GLU A 105 7.55 3.44 5.40
C GLU A 105 6.05 3.31 5.59
N LEU A 106 5.25 3.69 4.60
CA LEU A 106 3.80 3.47 4.59
C LEU A 106 3.47 2.49 3.46
N ARG A 107 2.90 1.32 3.80
CA ARG A 107 2.62 0.23 2.85
C ARG A 107 1.15 -0.07 2.75
N LYS A 108 0.72 -0.45 1.55
CA LYS A 108 -0.59 -1.02 1.27
C LYS A 108 -0.43 -2.41 0.67
N TYR A 109 -1.03 -3.40 1.33
CA TYR A 109 -0.98 -4.80 0.94
C TYR A 109 -2.21 -5.26 0.16
N TRP A 110 -2.03 -6.25 -0.71
CA TRP A 110 -3.10 -7.03 -1.33
C TRP A 110 -2.65 -8.47 -1.56
N HIS A 111 -3.59 -9.40 -1.58
CA HIS A 111 -3.30 -10.80 -1.87
C HIS A 111 -3.12 -11.06 -3.37
N GLY A 112 -2.18 -11.94 -3.68
CA GLY A 112 -2.13 -12.61 -4.97
C GLY A 112 -3.14 -13.75 -5.08
N LYS A 113 -3.00 -14.56 -6.14
CA LYS A 113 -3.79 -15.80 -6.30
C LYS A 113 -3.44 -16.85 -5.25
N ASN A 114 -2.17 -16.90 -4.82
CA ASN A 114 -1.72 -17.79 -3.75
C ASN A 114 -1.97 -17.14 -2.39
N PRO A 115 -2.71 -17.77 -1.46
CA PRO A 115 -3.00 -17.18 -0.15
C PRO A 115 -1.73 -16.93 0.67
N ARG A 116 -0.65 -17.69 0.47
CA ARG A 116 0.62 -17.49 1.20
C ARG A 116 1.46 -16.32 0.67
N ARG A 117 1.02 -15.63 -0.39
CA ARG A 117 1.76 -14.53 -1.01
C ARG A 117 0.90 -13.27 -1.05
N VAL A 118 1.44 -12.22 -0.45
CA VAL A 118 0.88 -10.87 -0.53
C VAL A 118 1.85 -9.98 -1.29
N PHE A 119 1.31 -8.98 -1.95
CA PHE A 119 2.04 -7.93 -2.64
C PHE A 119 1.82 -6.62 -1.92
N TYR A 120 2.78 -5.72 -2.00
CA TYR A 120 2.66 -4.39 -1.44
C TYR A 120 3.22 -3.33 -2.38
N TRP A 121 2.69 -2.14 -2.21
CA TRP A 121 3.23 -0.90 -2.73
C TRP A 121 3.22 0.12 -1.60
N GLY A 122 4.06 1.13 -1.71
CA GLY A 122 4.00 2.22 -0.75
C GLY A 122 5.05 3.29 -0.97
N VAL A 123 5.13 4.17 0.01
CA VAL A 123 6.02 5.33 0.02
C VAL A 123 6.96 5.24 1.20
N TYR A 124 8.19 5.68 1.01
CA TYR A 124 9.15 5.78 2.10
C TYR A 124 9.86 7.12 2.11
N GLY A 125 10.32 7.50 3.28
CA GLY A 125 11.21 8.64 3.50
C GLY A 125 12.22 8.28 4.58
N GLY A 126 13.48 8.67 4.40
CA GLY A 126 14.54 8.35 5.34
C GLY A 126 15.66 9.38 5.38
N ALA A 127 16.41 9.33 6.47
CA ALA A 127 17.59 10.13 6.69
C ALA A 127 18.75 9.20 7.02
N ASN A 128 19.87 9.41 6.34
CA ASN A 128 21.03 8.56 6.37
C ASN A 128 22.27 9.38 6.68
N LYS A 129 23.21 8.77 7.39
CA LYS A 129 24.59 9.24 7.54
C LYS A 129 25.51 8.11 7.10
N PHE A 130 26.34 8.38 6.12
CA PHE A 130 27.19 7.39 5.46
C PHE A 130 28.65 7.80 5.48
N ASN A 131 29.53 6.80 5.52
CA ASN A 131 30.97 6.93 5.31
C ASN A 131 31.44 5.70 4.54
N ILE A 132 31.74 5.88 3.26
CA ILE A 132 32.02 4.79 2.32
C ILE A 132 33.34 5.08 1.61
N LYS A 133 34.32 4.18 1.74
CA LYS A 133 35.57 4.18 0.98
C LYS A 133 35.78 2.79 0.39
N PHE A 134 35.64 2.68 -0.94
CA PHE A 134 35.97 1.46 -1.72
C PHE A 134 37.07 1.72 -2.77
N THR A 135 37.43 2.98 -3.00
CA THR A 135 38.44 3.44 -3.97
C THR A 135 39.33 4.47 -3.27
N ASP A 136 40.28 5.10 -3.97
CA ASP A 136 41.22 6.06 -3.38
C ASP A 136 40.51 7.24 -2.70
N LEU A 137 39.31 7.56 -3.19
CA LEU A 137 38.41 8.57 -2.65
C LEU A 137 37.26 7.91 -1.87
N GLY A 138 37.19 8.21 -0.57
CA GLY A 138 36.05 7.93 0.28
C GLY A 138 35.05 9.07 0.27
N LYS A 139 33.77 8.75 0.50
CA LYS A 139 32.65 9.70 0.57
C LYS A 139 31.99 9.62 1.93
N LYS A 140 31.91 10.75 2.63
CA LYS A 140 31.29 10.85 3.95
C LYS A 140 30.27 11.96 3.97
N GLY A 141 29.08 11.70 4.50
CA GLY A 141 28.02 12.69 4.43
C GLY A 141 26.70 12.27 5.04
N ASN A 142 25.72 13.15 4.90
CA ASN A 142 24.33 12.90 5.24
C ASN A 142 23.49 12.89 3.96
N SER A 143 22.45 12.05 3.91
CA SER A 143 21.49 12.08 2.81
C SER A 143 20.06 11.91 3.28
N PHE A 144 19.15 12.62 2.63
CA PHE A 144 17.72 12.37 2.71
C PHE A 144 17.27 11.61 1.48
N THR A 145 16.45 10.60 1.69
CA THR A 145 15.90 9.77 0.62
C THR A 145 14.39 9.71 0.70
N GLY A 146 13.74 9.64 -0.45
CA GLY A 146 12.30 9.48 -0.52
C GLY A 146 11.90 8.84 -1.83
N GLY A 147 10.92 7.94 -1.79
CA GLY A 147 10.57 7.20 -2.99
C GLY A 147 9.39 6.26 -2.83
N LEU A 148 9.21 5.45 -3.87
CA LEU A 148 8.23 4.38 -3.95
C LEU A 148 8.89 3.03 -3.67
N MET A 149 8.13 2.15 -3.05
CA MET A 149 8.51 0.77 -2.83
C MET A 149 7.44 -0.15 -3.40
N PHE A 150 7.88 -1.25 -4.01
CA PHE A 150 7.02 -2.31 -4.50
C PHE A 150 7.65 -3.64 -4.12
N GLY A 151 6.83 -4.61 -3.72
CA GLY A 151 7.37 -5.90 -3.32
C GLY A 151 6.33 -6.96 -3.07
N THR A 152 6.81 -8.12 -2.62
CA THR A 152 6.01 -9.26 -2.25
C THR A 152 6.52 -9.84 -0.93
N VAL A 153 5.58 -10.25 -0.10
CA VAL A 153 5.84 -10.99 1.12
C VAL A 153 5.25 -12.39 0.97
N ALA A 154 6.06 -13.41 1.20
CA ALA A 154 5.69 -14.81 1.10
C ALA A 154 5.88 -15.50 2.45
N GLN A 155 4.87 -16.20 2.92
CA GLN A 155 4.96 -16.93 4.19
C GLN A 155 5.92 -18.12 4.07
N LEU A 156 7.00 -18.09 4.86
CA LEU A 156 7.96 -19.19 4.95
C LEU A 156 7.50 -20.21 5.99
N TYR A 157 7.16 -19.73 7.18
CA TYR A 157 6.81 -20.58 8.31
C TYR A 157 5.67 -19.99 9.13
N GLY A 158 4.77 -20.83 9.61
CA GLY A 158 3.67 -20.44 10.49
C GLY A 158 3.80 -21.13 11.83
N TYR A 159 3.95 -20.35 12.89
CA TYR A 159 4.04 -20.84 14.26
C TYR A 159 2.66 -21.25 14.82
N GLN A 160 2.68 -22.01 15.90
CA GLN A 160 1.48 -22.54 16.57
C GLN A 160 0.67 -21.43 17.27
N ASN A 161 1.35 -20.42 17.80
CA ASN A 161 0.75 -19.23 18.44
C ASN A 161 0.06 -18.28 17.44
N GLY A 162 -0.09 -18.70 16.18
CA GLY A 162 -0.65 -17.89 15.09
C GLY A 162 0.38 -17.05 14.35
N ALA A 163 1.55 -16.76 14.93
CA ALA A 163 2.60 -15.95 14.33
C ALA A 163 3.14 -16.54 13.02
N SER A 164 3.77 -15.71 12.19
CA SER A 164 4.44 -16.17 10.97
C SER A 164 5.82 -15.56 10.81
N LEU A 165 6.73 -16.35 10.23
CA LEU A 165 7.98 -15.88 9.66
C LEU A 165 7.78 -15.81 8.15
N ASP A 166 7.95 -14.63 7.60
CA ASP A 166 7.61 -14.30 6.24
C ASP A 166 8.86 -13.73 5.53
N PHE A 167 9.06 -14.15 4.29
CA PHE A 167 10.10 -13.63 3.41
C PHE A 167 9.60 -12.39 2.69
N ASP A 168 10.38 -11.32 2.73
CA ASP A 168 10.07 -10.04 2.10
C ASP A 168 11.06 -9.76 0.97
N PHE A 169 10.54 -9.64 -0.24
CA PHE A 169 11.29 -9.22 -1.41
C PHE A 169 10.71 -7.92 -1.96
N GLY A 170 11.53 -6.87 -2.04
CA GLY A 170 11.10 -5.56 -2.48
C GLY A 170 12.11 -4.86 -3.36
N ILE A 171 11.61 -3.92 -4.15
CA ILE A 171 12.38 -2.97 -4.94
C ILE A 171 11.99 -1.57 -4.49
N ASN A 172 12.98 -0.73 -4.21
CA ASN A 172 12.80 0.67 -3.85
C ASN A 172 13.39 1.54 -4.97
N ALA A 173 12.65 2.58 -5.35
CA ALA A 173 13.10 3.58 -6.30
C ALA A 173 12.70 4.97 -5.79
N GLY A 174 13.65 5.89 -5.75
CA GLY A 174 13.42 7.22 -5.19
C GLY A 174 14.45 8.27 -5.59
N VAL A 175 14.34 9.43 -4.96
CA VAL A 175 15.28 10.54 -5.07
C VAL A 175 16.18 10.60 -3.83
N VAL A 176 17.43 10.99 -4.03
CA VAL A 176 18.44 11.11 -2.98
C VAL A 176 18.99 12.52 -2.99
N PHE A 177 18.82 13.23 -1.88
CA PHE A 177 19.46 14.50 -1.61
C PHE A 177 20.62 14.26 -0.66
N ALA A 178 21.86 14.39 -1.12
CA ALA A 178 23.03 14.12 -0.32
C ALA A 178 23.91 15.36 -0.18
N LYS A 179 24.48 15.51 1.02
CA LYS A 179 25.58 16.42 1.33
C LYS A 179 26.76 15.57 1.77
N TYR A 180 27.81 15.51 0.96
CA TYR A 180 28.99 14.69 1.26
C TYR A 180 30.29 15.42 0.93
N GLU A 181 31.34 15.05 1.67
CA GLU A 181 32.75 15.38 1.38
C GLU A 181 33.43 14.17 0.76
N GLU A 182 34.42 14.44 -0.08
CA GLU A 182 35.31 13.40 -0.61
C GLU A 182 36.65 13.50 0.12
N TYR A 183 37.12 12.38 0.67
CA TYR A 183 38.38 12.30 1.39
C TYR A 183 39.29 11.24 0.77
N ARG A 184 40.58 11.51 0.72
CA ARG A 184 41.61 10.50 0.52
C ARG A 184 42.12 10.08 1.89
N ARG A 185 42.37 8.79 2.08
CA ARG A 185 43.02 8.27 3.29
C ARG A 185 44.40 7.81 2.90
N ASP A 186 45.39 8.57 3.32
CA ASP A 186 46.81 8.29 3.12
C ASP A 186 47.38 7.73 4.43
N VAL A 187 48.34 6.81 4.31
CA VAL A 187 49.05 6.25 5.46
C VAL A 187 50.35 7.03 5.60
N VAL A 188 50.43 7.86 6.63
CA VAL A 188 51.66 8.59 6.98
C VAL A 188 52.06 8.14 8.39
N ASN A 189 53.27 7.60 8.54
CA ASN A 189 53.82 7.15 9.82
C ASN A 189 52.92 6.14 10.59
N ASN A 190 52.42 5.09 9.92
CA ASN A 190 51.51 4.09 10.50
C ASN A 190 50.19 4.67 11.07
N GLN A 191 49.85 5.92 10.78
CA GLN A 191 48.61 6.58 11.16
C GLN A 191 47.81 6.96 9.93
N HIS A 192 46.48 6.88 10.05
CA HIS A 192 45.56 7.25 8.97
C HIS A 192 45.34 8.76 8.97
N VAL A 193 45.84 9.43 7.94
CA VAL A 193 45.58 10.86 7.71
C VAL A 193 44.45 10.97 6.69
N TYR A 194 43.42 11.75 7.02
CA TYR A 194 42.27 12.02 6.16
C TYR A 194 42.46 13.36 5.48
N THR A 195 42.72 13.35 4.18
CA THR A 195 42.87 14.56 3.36
C THR A 195 41.57 14.82 2.62
N THR A 196 40.85 15.88 2.95
CA THR A 196 39.63 16.27 2.25
C THR A 196 39.98 16.81 0.87
N VAL A 197 39.54 16.15 -0.19
CA VAL A 197 39.80 16.51 -1.60
C VAL A 197 38.72 17.46 -2.13
N THR A 198 37.46 17.22 -1.76
CA THR A 198 36.32 18.05 -2.19
C THR A 198 35.51 18.48 -0.95
N PRO A 199 35.42 19.79 -0.65
CA PRO A 199 34.69 20.28 0.51
C PRO A 199 33.17 20.13 0.35
N GLN A 200 32.46 20.01 1.48
CA GLN A 200 31.02 19.83 1.49
C GLN A 200 30.29 21.02 0.85
N ASN A 201 29.49 20.76 -0.18
CA ASN A 201 28.72 21.80 -0.86
C ASN A 201 27.22 21.49 -0.85
N GLY A 202 26.53 21.94 0.21
CA GLY A 202 25.06 21.90 0.34
C GLY A 202 24.40 20.52 0.18
N TYR A 203 23.08 20.46 0.26
CA TYR A 203 22.32 19.29 -0.20
C TYR A 203 22.08 19.43 -1.70
N LYS A 204 22.51 18.44 -2.48
CA LYS A 204 22.26 18.38 -3.92
C LYS A 204 21.56 17.08 -4.28
N LEU A 205 20.80 17.10 -5.36
CA LEU A 205 20.23 15.89 -5.95
C LEU A 205 21.37 15.04 -6.52
N VAL A 206 21.50 13.79 -6.06
CA VAL A 206 22.64 12.93 -6.41
C VAL A 206 22.15 11.63 -7.04
N PHE A 207 22.62 11.37 -8.26
CA PHE A 207 22.42 10.11 -9.00
C PHE A 207 23.66 9.22 -9.02
N ASN A 208 24.67 9.52 -8.21
CA ASN A 208 25.86 8.69 -8.14
C ASN A 208 25.48 7.26 -7.69
N PRO A 209 25.76 6.21 -8.49
CA PRO A 209 25.27 4.85 -8.21
C PRO A 209 25.65 4.32 -6.82
N LEU A 210 26.84 4.63 -6.32
CA LEU A 210 27.31 4.19 -5.00
C LEU A 210 26.53 4.86 -3.86
N VAL A 211 26.38 6.18 -3.93
CA VAL A 211 25.61 6.95 -2.93
C VAL A 211 24.13 6.57 -3.01
N TYR A 212 23.61 6.40 -4.22
CA TYR A 212 22.22 6.02 -4.45
C TYR A 212 21.91 4.63 -3.90
N ALA A 213 22.76 3.64 -4.19
CA ALA A 213 22.60 2.27 -3.71
C ALA A 213 22.68 2.19 -2.19
N ALA A 214 23.64 2.90 -1.58
CA ALA A 214 23.80 2.94 -0.13
C ALA A 214 22.59 3.58 0.58
N SER A 215 22.03 4.67 0.04
CA SER A 215 20.97 5.42 0.70
C SER A 215 19.55 4.92 0.40
N THR A 216 19.33 4.20 -0.70
CA THR A 216 17.98 3.83 -1.18
C THR A 216 17.61 2.37 -0.95
N ASP A 217 18.59 1.47 -0.80
CA ASP A 217 18.37 0.02 -0.81
C ASP A 217 17.51 -0.44 -1.97
N ILE A 218 18.06 -0.32 -3.18
CA ILE A 218 17.33 -0.59 -4.43
C ILE A 218 16.64 -1.96 -4.38
N VAL A 219 17.32 -2.98 -3.84
CA VAL A 219 16.78 -4.32 -3.63
C VAL A 219 16.73 -4.61 -2.14
N ARG A 220 15.57 -5.07 -1.68
CA ARG A 220 15.31 -5.43 -0.29
C ARG A 220 15.00 -6.91 -0.19
N VAL A 221 15.80 -7.63 0.59
CA VAL A 221 15.63 -9.06 0.87
C VAL A 221 15.61 -9.24 2.38
N GLY A 222 14.43 -9.38 2.96
CA GLY A 222 14.24 -9.39 4.40
C GLY A 222 13.42 -10.56 4.92
N LEU A 223 13.43 -10.68 6.23
CA LEU A 223 12.53 -11.51 7.00
C LEU A 223 11.63 -10.61 7.84
N ILE A 224 10.36 -10.95 7.89
CA ILE A 224 9.38 -10.33 8.77
C ILE A 224 8.84 -11.39 9.72
N TYR A 225 8.89 -11.10 11.01
CA TYR A 225 8.20 -11.88 12.01
C TYR A 225 6.91 -11.14 12.40
N HIS A 226 5.78 -11.69 11.98
CA HIS A 226 4.45 -11.15 12.25
C HIS A 226 3.86 -11.83 13.49
N PHE A 227 3.53 -11.06 14.53
CA PHE A 227 2.91 -11.59 15.75
C PHE A 227 1.42 -11.88 15.54
N GLY A 228 0.88 -12.96 16.10
CA GLY A 228 -0.54 -13.33 15.91
C GLY A 228 -0.83 -13.70 14.46
N THR A 229 -2.06 -13.49 13.96
CA THR A 229 -2.55 -14.08 12.68
C THR A 229 -1.54 -14.19 11.51
N LYS A 230 -1.47 -15.35 10.86
CA LYS A 230 -0.56 -15.58 9.72
C LYS A 230 -0.84 -14.60 8.55
N VAL A 231 0.20 -14.25 7.79
CA VAL A 231 0.06 -13.38 6.59
C VAL A 231 -1.02 -13.86 5.63
N ALA A 232 -1.19 -15.17 5.44
CA ALA A 232 -2.23 -15.73 4.56
C ALA A 232 -3.67 -15.40 4.96
N ASN A 233 -3.88 -15.01 6.23
CA ASN A 233 -5.16 -14.55 6.72
C ASN A 233 -5.26 -13.02 6.77
N ARG A 234 -4.15 -12.27 6.80
CA ARG A 234 -4.11 -10.78 6.83
C ARG A 234 -4.28 -10.13 5.48
N TYR A 235 -4.84 -8.92 5.43
CA TYR A 235 -4.97 -8.11 4.22
C TYR A 235 -6.00 -8.66 3.21
N LYS A 236 -6.97 -9.46 3.68
CA LYS A 236 -8.06 -9.99 2.84
C LYS A 236 -9.00 -8.88 2.38
N LYS A 237 -9.71 -9.12 1.26
CA LYS A 237 -10.81 -8.24 0.85
C LYS A 237 -11.95 -8.37 1.86
N ARG A 238 -12.51 -7.25 2.33
CA ARG A 238 -13.63 -7.25 3.28
C ARG A 238 -14.81 -8.09 2.79
N GLU A 239 -15.13 -7.98 1.50
CA GLU A 239 -16.17 -8.77 0.83
C GLU A 239 -16.00 -10.30 0.95
N VAL A 240 -14.78 -10.81 1.08
CA VAL A 240 -14.54 -12.27 1.18
C VAL A 240 -14.77 -12.79 2.60
N VAL A 241 -14.72 -11.89 3.58
CA VAL A 241 -14.54 -12.24 4.99
C VAL A 241 -15.73 -11.80 5.85
N ASP A 242 -16.36 -10.67 5.49
CA ASP A 242 -17.47 -10.05 6.22
C ASP A 242 -18.78 -10.28 5.47
N GLU A 243 -19.53 -11.30 5.89
CA GLU A 243 -20.81 -11.67 5.27
C GLU A 243 -21.87 -10.56 5.39
N LYS A 244 -21.93 -9.88 6.53
CA LYS A 244 -22.85 -8.75 6.74
C LYS A 244 -22.59 -7.64 5.73
N TYR A 245 -21.32 -7.34 5.46
CA TYR A 245 -20.94 -6.36 4.45
C TYR A 245 -21.33 -6.80 3.03
N ARG A 246 -21.26 -8.09 2.70
CA ARG A 246 -21.74 -8.61 1.40
C ARG A 246 -23.24 -8.42 1.25
N ILE A 247 -24.00 -8.74 2.30
CA ILE A 247 -25.47 -8.59 2.30
C ILE A 247 -25.85 -7.12 2.14
N GLU A 248 -25.18 -6.22 2.86
CA GLU A 248 -25.40 -4.77 2.74
C GLU A 248 -25.11 -4.25 1.31
N LEU A 249 -24.01 -4.70 0.71
CA LEU A 249 -23.64 -4.34 -0.66
C LEU A 249 -24.67 -4.87 -1.66
N ALA A 250 -25.12 -6.12 -1.49
CA ALA A 250 -26.15 -6.73 -2.32
C ALA A 250 -27.50 -6.01 -2.19
N ASN A 251 -27.91 -5.65 -0.97
CA ASN A 251 -29.14 -4.87 -0.72
C ASN A 251 -29.06 -3.48 -1.38
N LYS A 252 -27.90 -2.83 -1.32
CA LYS A 252 -27.68 -1.54 -1.99
C LYS A 252 -27.70 -1.66 -3.51
N ALA A 253 -27.19 -2.74 -4.07
CA ALA A 253 -27.28 -3.03 -5.50
C ALA A 253 -28.73 -3.29 -5.92
N TYR A 254 -29.44 -4.15 -5.17
CA TYR A 254 -30.84 -4.44 -5.37
C TYR A 254 -31.71 -3.17 -5.34
N ALA A 255 -31.51 -2.30 -4.34
CA ALA A 255 -32.22 -1.02 -4.24
C ALA A 255 -31.97 -0.08 -5.43
N LYS A 256 -30.79 -0.15 -6.07
CA LYS A 256 -30.51 0.63 -7.28
C LYS A 256 -31.21 0.04 -8.51
N ASP A 257 -31.24 -1.29 -8.63
CA ASP A 257 -31.89 -1.96 -9.76
C ASP A 257 -33.41 -1.81 -9.71
N THR A 258 -34.03 -1.86 -8.52
CA THR A 258 -35.46 -1.58 -8.36
C THR A 258 -35.80 -0.14 -8.74
N LEU A 259 -34.98 0.83 -8.33
CA LEU A 259 -35.15 2.23 -8.68
C LEU A 259 -34.96 2.49 -10.18
N ARG A 260 -34.03 1.77 -10.84
CA ARG A 260 -33.87 1.83 -12.30
C ARG A 260 -35.11 1.30 -13.01
N THR A 261 -35.61 0.14 -12.57
CA THR A 261 -36.79 -0.52 -13.14
C THR A 261 -38.03 0.37 -13.01
N ALA A 262 -38.28 0.94 -11.83
CA ALA A 262 -39.39 1.87 -11.60
C ALA A 262 -39.31 3.11 -12.51
N LYS A 263 -38.10 3.68 -12.71
CA LYS A 263 -37.90 4.80 -13.65
C LYS A 263 -38.15 4.42 -15.10
N GLU A 264 -37.81 3.20 -15.51
CA GLU A 264 -38.08 2.71 -16.85
C GLU A 264 -39.58 2.53 -17.08
N GLU A 265 -40.30 1.99 -16.10
CA GLU A 265 -41.77 1.87 -16.13
C GLU A 265 -42.44 3.24 -16.20
N GLU A 266 -42.00 4.20 -15.39
CA GLU A 266 -42.52 5.57 -15.42
C GLU A 266 -42.29 6.22 -16.80
N ARG A 267 -41.10 6.02 -17.40
CA ARG A 267 -40.81 6.49 -18.76
C ARG A 267 -41.73 5.84 -19.79
N LYS A 268 -41.93 4.52 -19.71
CA LYS A 268 -42.86 3.79 -20.60
C LYS A 268 -44.28 4.31 -20.45
N ALA A 269 -44.75 4.51 -19.22
CA ALA A 269 -46.08 5.08 -18.93
C ALA A 269 -46.24 6.48 -19.53
N LYS A 270 -45.25 7.37 -19.34
CA LYS A 270 -45.24 8.71 -19.96
C LYS A 270 -45.23 8.65 -21.49
N HIS A 271 -44.53 7.70 -22.09
CA HIS A 271 -44.54 7.51 -23.54
C HIS A 271 -45.91 7.04 -24.04
N ILE A 272 -46.54 6.09 -23.34
CA ILE A 272 -47.89 5.61 -23.66
C ILE A 272 -48.90 6.76 -23.52
N GLU A 273 -48.81 7.54 -22.45
CA GLU A 273 -49.67 8.70 -22.21
C GLU A 273 -49.51 9.76 -23.31
N LYS A 274 -48.27 10.12 -23.66
CA LYS A 274 -48.00 11.05 -24.78
C LYS A 274 -48.56 10.53 -26.10
N ALA A 275 -48.38 9.25 -26.40
CA ALA A 275 -48.92 8.63 -27.61
C ALA A 275 -50.46 8.64 -27.63
N ARG A 276 -51.09 8.34 -26.49
CA ARG A 276 -52.55 8.43 -26.31
C ARG A 276 -53.05 9.85 -26.54
N ASN A 277 -52.42 10.84 -25.91
CA ASN A 277 -52.81 12.25 -26.05
C ASN A 277 -52.61 12.76 -27.48
N LYS A 278 -51.58 12.30 -28.19
CA LYS A 278 -51.39 12.61 -29.61
C LYS A 278 -52.52 12.04 -30.46
N ARG A 279 -52.86 10.74 -30.28
CA ARG A 279 -53.98 10.11 -30.99
C ARG A 279 -55.32 10.79 -30.70
N LEU A 280 -55.55 11.20 -29.44
CA LEU A 280 -56.78 11.90 -29.07
C LEU A 280 -56.90 13.24 -29.78
N LYS A 281 -55.81 14.02 -29.85
CA LYS A 281 -55.76 15.28 -30.60
C LYS A 281 -55.98 15.08 -32.10
N GLU A 282 -55.44 14.02 -32.68
CA GLU A 282 -55.67 13.67 -34.09
C GLU A 282 -57.15 13.31 -34.34
N TYR A 283 -57.75 12.52 -33.45
CA TYR A 283 -59.17 12.17 -33.51
C TYR A 283 -60.08 13.40 -33.38
N GLU A 284 -59.81 14.31 -32.45
CA GLU A 284 -60.54 15.57 -32.30
C GLU A 284 -60.44 16.45 -33.55
N LYS A 285 -59.26 16.53 -34.18
CA LYS A 285 -59.06 17.26 -35.44
C LYS A 285 -59.88 16.63 -36.56
N ALA A 286 -59.85 15.30 -36.70
CA ALA A 286 -60.64 14.58 -37.69
C ALA A 286 -62.15 14.81 -37.49
N LYS A 287 -62.64 14.75 -36.24
CA LYS A 287 -64.03 15.03 -35.90
C LYS A 287 -64.43 16.47 -36.29
N LYS A 288 -63.61 17.46 -35.96
CA LYS A 288 -63.85 18.87 -36.36
C LYS A 288 -63.86 19.05 -37.88
N GLN A 289 -63.00 18.33 -38.61
CA GLN A 289 -63.00 18.37 -40.07
C GLN A 289 -64.25 17.72 -40.67
N ALA A 290 -64.67 16.56 -40.15
CA ALA A 290 -65.90 15.89 -40.56
C ALA A 290 -67.13 16.76 -40.30
N GLU A 291 -67.21 17.41 -39.13
CA GLU A 291 -68.29 18.34 -38.80
C GLU A 291 -68.31 19.55 -39.74
N LYS A 292 -67.14 20.15 -40.04
CA LYS A 292 -67.04 21.22 -41.04
C LYS A 292 -67.45 20.76 -42.43
N ALA A 293 -67.12 19.54 -42.83
CA ALA A 293 -67.53 18.96 -44.11
C ALA A 293 -69.05 18.76 -44.15
N GLN A 294 -69.64 18.21 -43.10
CA GLN A 294 -71.10 18.07 -42.95
C GLN A 294 -71.81 19.42 -43.01
N GLN A 295 -71.31 20.44 -42.32
CA GLN A 295 -71.84 21.81 -42.39
C GLN A 295 -71.73 22.43 -43.79
N ARG A 296 -70.63 22.16 -44.52
CA ARG A 296 -70.47 22.61 -45.91
C ARG A 296 -71.49 21.94 -46.84
N VAL A 297 -71.65 20.62 -46.72
CA VAL A 297 -72.65 19.85 -47.49
C VAL A 297 -74.06 20.35 -47.17
N ALA A 298 -74.40 20.57 -45.88
CA ALA A 298 -75.69 21.12 -45.48
C ALA A 298 -75.95 22.52 -46.06
N LYS A 299 -74.96 23.41 -46.03
CA LYS A 299 -75.04 24.74 -46.66
C LYS A 299 -75.19 24.67 -48.18
N GLU A 300 -74.55 23.70 -48.83
CA GLU A 300 -74.67 23.51 -50.28
C GLU A 300 -76.05 22.98 -50.66
N ILE A 301 -76.61 22.05 -49.88
CA ILE A 301 -77.99 21.55 -50.02
C ILE A 301 -78.98 22.72 -49.84
N GLU A 302 -78.80 23.56 -48.83
CA GLU A 302 -79.65 24.73 -48.58
C GLU A 302 -79.57 25.75 -49.72
N LYS A 303 -78.37 26.01 -50.26
CA LYS A 303 -78.18 26.88 -51.43
C LYS A 303 -78.80 26.30 -52.71
N ARG A 304 -78.75 24.99 -52.90
CA ARG A 304 -79.43 24.32 -54.03
C ARG A 304 -80.94 24.48 -53.90
N LYS A 305 -81.51 24.23 -52.72
CA LYS A 305 -82.95 24.44 -52.45
C LYS A 305 -83.39 25.88 -52.79
N LYS A 306 -82.66 26.89 -52.32
CA LYS A 306 -82.94 28.32 -52.62
C LYS A 306 -82.78 28.72 -54.10
N ARG A 307 -82.06 27.95 -54.93
CA ARG A 307 -81.94 28.19 -56.38
C ARG A 307 -83.08 27.56 -57.18
N THR A 308 -83.75 26.55 -56.64
CA THR A 308 -84.93 25.90 -57.25
C THR A 308 -86.26 26.62 -56.96
N GLU A 309 -86.28 27.58 -56.04
CA GLU A 309 -87.46 28.37 -55.64
C GLU A 309 -87.53 29.77 -56.29
N LYS A 310 -86.69 30.04 -57.29
CA LYS A 310 -86.74 31.23 -58.17
C LYS A 310 -87.01 30.79 -59.60
#